data_AF-A0A2N8TF56-F1
#
_entry.id   AF-A0A2N8TF56-F1
#
_cell.length_a   1.000
_cell.length_b   1.000
_cell.length_c   1.000
_cell.angle_alpha   90.00
_cell.angle_beta   90.00
_cell.angle_gamma   90.00
#
_symmetry.space_group_name_H-M   'P 1'
#
loop_
_entity.id
_entity.type
_entity.pdbx_description
1 polymer ?
#
loop_
_entity_poly.entity_id
_entity_poly.type
_entity_poly.pdbx_seq_one_letter_code
_entity_poly.pdbx_strand_id
1 'polypeptide(L)'
;IRPRLFRPPYGAINNTVKAATTLSPVLWDLDTEDWKYRDPAKVARTVITKVQPNDVVLLHDIHATSVAAVPEILRTLTAEGYHFVTVSHLRATL
;
A
#
# COMPACT_ATOMS: atom_id res chain seq x y z
N ILE A 1 7.26 5.88 19.85
CA ILE A 1 5.98 5.45 19.25
C ILE A 1 5.96 3.92 19.21
N ARG A 2 4.85 3.26 19.56
CA ARG A 2 4.70 1.80 19.47
C ARG A 2 3.69 1.45 18.37
N PRO A 3 4.03 0.62 17.37
CA PRO A 3 3.09 0.21 16.33
C PRO A 3 1.84 -0.48 16.91
N ARG A 4 0.71 -0.31 16.22
CA ARG A 4 -0.57 -0.98 16.52
C ARG A 4 -1.00 -1.93 15.40
N LEU A 5 -0.29 -1.89 14.27
CA LEU A 5 -0.57 -2.62 13.05
C LEU A 5 0.61 -3.55 12.73
N PHE A 6 0.34 -4.64 12.04
CA PHE A 6 1.38 -5.49 11.45
C PHE A 6 0.98 -5.90 10.03
N ARG A 7 1.95 -6.11 9.14
CA ARG A 7 1.73 -6.68 7.80
C ARG A 7 2.50 -7.99 7.69
N PRO A 8 1.83 -9.15 7.61
CA PRO A 8 2.52 -10.42 7.47
C PRO A 8 3.25 -10.48 6.11
N PRO A 9 4.51 -10.95 6.07
CA PRO A 9 5.22 -11.17 4.82
C PRO A 9 4.39 -12.02 3.84
N TYR A 10 4.40 -11.65 2.57
CA TYR A 10 3.65 -12.32 1.50
C TYR A 10 2.13 -12.36 1.69
N GLY A 11 1.58 -11.61 2.65
CA GLY A 11 0.17 -11.72 3.03
C GLY A 11 -0.19 -13.02 3.76
N ALA A 12 0.80 -13.82 4.13
CA ALA A 12 0.60 -15.13 4.73
C ALA A 12 0.06 -15.01 6.16
N ILE A 13 -1.24 -15.22 6.34
CA ILE A 13 -1.91 -15.10 7.63
C ILE A 13 -2.88 -16.25 7.88
N ASN A 14 -2.86 -16.77 9.11
CA ASN A 14 -3.81 -17.75 9.61
C ASN A 14 -4.16 -17.45 11.07
N ASN A 15 -4.97 -18.29 11.71
CA ASN A 15 -5.39 -18.07 13.09
C ASN A 15 -4.22 -18.12 14.09
N THR A 16 -3.22 -18.97 13.85
CA THR A 16 -2.01 -19.03 14.67
C THR A 16 -1.21 -17.73 14.60
N VAL A 17 -0.99 -17.18 13.40
CA VAL A 17 -0.29 -15.91 13.21
C VAL A 17 -1.07 -14.75 13.86
N LYS A 18 -2.40 -14.72 13.70
CA LYS A 18 -3.26 -13.72 14.34
C LYS A 18 -3.19 -13.78 15.86
N ALA A 19 -3.14 -14.98 16.43
CA ALA A 19 -3.06 -15.18 17.88
C ALA A 19 -1.68 -14.87 18.48
N ALA A 20 -0.62 -14.83 17.66
CA ALA A 20 0.76 -14.59 18.12
C ALA A 20 1.05 -13.12 18.47
N THR A 21 0.12 -12.19 18.22
CA THR A 21 0.32 -10.76 18.45
C THR A 21 -0.99 -10.05 18.78
N THR A 22 -0.91 -8.97 19.55
CA THR A 22 -2.05 -8.07 19.80
C THR A 22 -2.18 -6.97 18.75
N LEU A 23 -1.28 -6.94 17.75
CA LEU A 23 -1.32 -5.97 16.66
C LEU A 23 -2.40 -6.36 15.64
N SER A 24 -3.02 -5.39 14.99
CA SER A 24 -4.03 -5.67 13.96
C SER A 24 -3.36 -5.90 12.59
N PRO A 25 -3.70 -6.97 11.85
CA PRO A 25 -3.12 -7.22 10.54
C PRO A 25 -3.59 -6.17 9.53
N VAL A 26 -2.72 -5.80 8.59
CA VAL A 26 -2.99 -4.91 7.46
C VAL A 26 -2.44 -5.54 6.19
N LEU A 27 -3.34 -5.84 5.25
CA LEU A 27 -3.00 -6.29 3.91
C LEU A 27 -3.03 -5.10 2.93
N TRP A 28 -3.42 -5.35 1.70
CA TRP A 28 -3.53 -4.39 0.61
C TRP A 28 -4.61 -4.86 -0.36
N ASP A 29 -5.15 -3.92 -1.12
CA ASP A 29 -6.18 -4.15 -2.13
C ASP A 29 -5.55 -4.17 -3.53
N LEU A 30 -4.56 -3.30 -3.75
CA LEU A 30 -3.82 -3.19 -5.00
C LEU A 30 -2.33 -3.50 -4.81
N ASP A 31 -1.87 -4.61 -5.40
CA ASP A 31 -0.45 -4.92 -5.55
C ASP A 31 0.10 -4.31 -6.85
N THR A 32 1.17 -3.53 -6.74
CA THR A 32 1.85 -2.94 -7.92
C THR A 32 2.77 -3.91 -8.63
N GLU A 33 3.12 -5.03 -7.98
CA GLU A 33 4.19 -5.94 -8.40
C GLU A 33 5.52 -5.20 -8.68
N ASP A 34 5.79 -4.09 -7.98
CA ASP A 34 6.99 -3.28 -8.14
C ASP A 34 8.29 -4.07 -7.87
N TRP A 35 8.21 -5.00 -6.92
CA TRP A 35 9.24 -5.98 -6.59
C TRP A 35 9.63 -6.85 -7.79
N LYS A 36 8.70 -7.09 -8.73
CA LYS A 36 8.86 -7.94 -9.92
C LYS A 36 9.33 -7.16 -11.15
N TYR A 37 8.68 -6.05 -11.48
CA TYR A 37 8.88 -5.39 -12.78
C TYR A 37 10.00 -4.35 -12.82
N ARG A 38 10.33 -3.70 -11.70
CA ARG A 38 11.45 -2.72 -11.63
C ARG A 38 11.38 -1.61 -12.69
N ASP A 39 10.16 -1.15 -13.02
CA ASP A 39 9.90 -0.11 -14.01
C ASP A 39 9.02 0.98 -13.37
N PRO A 40 9.54 2.21 -13.16
CA PRO A 40 8.79 3.29 -12.52
C PRO A 40 7.48 3.62 -13.25
N ALA A 41 7.50 3.67 -14.58
CA ALA A 41 6.34 4.04 -15.38
C ALA A 41 5.26 2.95 -15.30
N LYS A 42 5.67 1.68 -15.30
CA LYS A 42 4.74 0.57 -15.09
C LYS A 42 4.11 0.59 -13.71
N VAL A 43 4.90 0.86 -12.66
CA VAL A 43 4.41 0.98 -11.28
C VAL A 43 3.40 2.12 -11.16
N ALA A 44 3.76 3.32 -11.65
CA ALA A 44 2.86 4.47 -11.64
C ALA A 44 1.56 4.21 -12.39
N ARG A 45 1.66 3.70 -13.63
CA ARG A 45 0.48 3.34 -14.44
C ARG A 45 -0.40 2.31 -13.75
N THR A 46 0.18 1.32 -13.09
CA THR A 46 -0.58 0.29 -12.36
C THR A 46 -1.42 0.91 -11.26
N VAL A 47 -0.85 1.82 -10.47
CA VAL A 47 -1.61 2.52 -9.43
C VAL A 47 -2.67 3.43 -10.03
N ILE A 48 -2.28 4.33 -10.93
CA ILE A 48 -3.17 5.36 -11.50
C ILE A 48 -4.38 4.75 -12.19
N THR A 49 -4.21 3.63 -12.89
CA THR A 49 -5.29 3.05 -13.70
C THR A 49 -6.17 2.03 -12.97
N LYS A 50 -5.77 1.58 -11.77
CA LYS A 50 -6.46 0.48 -11.09
C LYS A 50 -6.93 0.82 -9.67
N VAL A 51 -6.38 1.86 -9.05
CA VAL A 51 -6.76 2.22 -7.69
C VAL A 51 -8.24 2.62 -7.62
N GLN A 52 -8.90 2.21 -6.56
CA GLN A 52 -10.26 2.61 -6.21
C GLN A 52 -10.26 3.45 -4.92
N PRO A 53 -11.32 4.24 -4.66
CA PRO A 53 -11.48 4.90 -3.38
C PRO A 53 -11.37 3.90 -2.24
N ASN A 54 -10.58 4.27 -1.21
CA ASN A 54 -10.30 3.47 -0.02
C ASN A 54 -9.34 2.29 -0.19
N ASP A 55 -8.70 2.11 -1.34
CA ASP A 55 -7.67 1.07 -1.50
C ASP A 55 -6.42 1.35 -0.65
N VAL A 56 -5.88 0.28 -0.07
CA VAL A 56 -4.50 0.24 0.44
C VAL A 56 -3.59 -0.30 -0.66
N VAL A 57 -2.70 0.53 -1.19
CA VAL A 57 -1.74 0.16 -2.25
C VAL A 57 -0.44 -0.42 -1.66
N LEU A 58 0.05 -1.55 -2.21
CA LEU A 58 1.33 -2.14 -1.84
C LEU A 58 2.47 -1.67 -2.76
N LEU A 59 3.51 -1.12 -2.13
CA LEU A 59 4.79 -0.71 -2.72
C LEU A 59 5.93 -1.12 -1.78
N HIS A 60 7.14 -1.23 -2.30
CA HIS A 60 8.37 -1.53 -1.59
C HIS A 60 9.38 -0.39 -1.79
N ASP A 61 9.66 0.37 -0.73
CA ASP A 61 10.56 1.53 -0.71
C ASP A 61 12.06 1.16 -0.78
N ILE A 62 12.39 -0.12 -0.71
CA ILE A 62 13.74 -0.66 -0.93
C ILE A 62 14.18 -0.67 -2.41
N HIS A 63 13.37 -0.12 -3.32
CA HIS A 63 13.61 -0.13 -4.76
C HIS A 63 13.59 1.30 -5.32
N ALA A 64 14.71 1.74 -5.93
CA ALA A 64 14.82 3.07 -6.52
C ALA A 64 13.73 3.34 -7.58
N THR A 65 13.28 2.29 -8.27
CA THR A 65 12.22 2.38 -9.27
C THR A 65 10.86 2.69 -8.65
N SER A 66 10.58 2.14 -7.46
CA SER A 66 9.35 2.43 -6.71
C SER A 66 9.39 3.86 -6.18
N VAL A 67 10.54 4.30 -5.64
CA VAL A 67 10.76 5.68 -5.21
C VAL A 67 10.53 6.66 -6.37
N ALA A 68 11.01 6.34 -7.58
CA ALA A 68 10.83 7.18 -8.77
C ALA A 68 9.37 7.24 -9.27
N ALA A 69 8.55 6.23 -8.99
CA ALA A 69 7.14 6.20 -9.41
C ALA A 69 6.22 7.05 -8.51
N VAL A 70 6.54 7.17 -7.22
CA VAL A 70 5.68 7.81 -6.21
C VAL A 70 5.31 9.27 -6.57
N PRO A 71 6.23 10.14 -7.04
CA PRO A 71 5.87 11.52 -7.38
C PRO A 71 4.75 11.64 -8.43
N GLU A 72 4.77 10.78 -9.46
CA GLU A 72 3.73 10.78 -10.50
C GLU A 72 2.39 10.28 -9.95
N ILE A 73 2.41 9.21 -9.14
CA ILE A 73 1.21 8.67 -8.47
C ILE A 73 0.55 9.74 -7.62
N LEU A 74 1.33 10.39 -6.74
CA LEU A 74 0.82 11.41 -5.83
C LEU A 74 0.22 12.59 -6.59
N ARG A 75 0.94 13.10 -7.61
CA ARG A 75 0.49 14.25 -8.41
C ARG A 75 -0.82 13.93 -9.14
N THR A 76 -0.91 12.79 -9.81
CA THR A 76 -2.07 12.43 -10.63
C THR A 76 -3.30 12.19 -9.76
N LEU A 77 -3.20 11.34 -8.73
CA LEU A 77 -4.36 11.03 -7.89
C LEU A 77 -4.80 12.23 -7.03
N THR A 78 -3.88 13.10 -6.60
CA THR A 78 -4.27 14.37 -5.95
C THR A 78 -5.10 15.24 -6.89
N ALA A 79 -4.72 15.33 -8.17
CA ALA A 79 -5.48 16.08 -9.17
C ALA A 79 -6.86 15.46 -9.46
N GLU A 80 -6.99 14.14 -9.27
CA GLU A 80 -8.27 13.41 -9.35
C GLU A 80 -9.10 13.50 -8.06
N GLY A 81 -8.62 14.19 -7.02
CA GLY A 81 -9.35 14.42 -5.77
C GLY A 81 -9.14 13.35 -4.69
N TYR A 82 -8.15 12.47 -4.84
CA TYR A 82 -7.78 11.54 -3.77
C TYR A 82 -7.10 12.25 -2.61
N HIS A 83 -7.35 11.74 -1.40
CA HIS A 83 -6.64 12.11 -0.19
C HIS A 83 -5.78 10.94 0.28
N PHE A 84 -4.47 11.19 0.44
CA PHE A 84 -3.55 10.19 0.96
C PHE A 84 -3.58 10.20 2.49
N VAL A 85 -4.02 9.08 3.07
CA VAL A 85 -4.17 8.93 4.50
C VAL A 85 -3.36 7.74 5.02
N THR A 86 -3.13 7.70 6.32
CA THR A 86 -2.57 6.49 6.94
C THR A 86 -3.62 5.38 7.01
N VAL A 87 -3.20 4.12 7.05
CA VAL A 87 -4.13 2.99 7.24
C VAL A 87 -4.94 3.12 8.54
N SER A 88 -4.35 3.68 9.60
CA SER A 88 -5.06 3.95 10.85
C SER A 88 -6.19 4.96 10.68
N HIS A 89 -5.99 6.00 9.87
CA HIS A 89 -7.04 6.97 9.55
C HIS A 89 -8.13 6.31 8.71
N LEU A 90 -7.76 5.61 7.63
CA LEU A 90 -8.70 4.94 6.73
C LEU A 90 -9.67 4.01 7.49
N ARG A 91 -9.14 3.21 8.43
CA ARG A 91 -9.93 2.31 9.28
C ARG A 91 -10.83 2.99 10.30
N ALA A 92 -10.58 4.25 10.62
CA ALA A 92 -11.38 4.99 11.59
C ALA A 92 -12.53 5.76 10.91
N THR A 93 -12.48 5.94 9.59
CA THR A 93 -13.43 6.73 8.80
C THR A 93 -14.35 5.89 7.92
N LEU A 94 -14.18 4.57 7.93
CA LEU A 94 -15.05 3.58 7.29
C LEU A 94 -15.74 2.75 8.38
#